data_AF-A0A833TJQ4-F1
#
_entry.id   AF-A0A833TJQ4-F1
#
_cell.length_a   1.000
_cell.length_b   1.000
_cell.length_c   1.000
_cell.angle_alpha   90.00
_cell.angle_beta   90.00
_cell.angle_gamma   90.00
#
_symmetry.space_group_name_H-M   'P 1'
#
loop_
_entity.id
_entity.type
_entity.pdbx_description
1 polymer ?
#
loop_
_entity_poly.entity_id
_entity_poly.type
_entity_poly.pdbx_seq_one_letter_code
_entity_poly.pdbx_strand_id
1 'polypeptide(L)'
;GAGVHTQEQQHGWLQTQRLLHHSFPSHCHQLPTPRHAFCSNPSWCRGASIGWHSDDNRPYLKQRAFAAVCYLNSFGKDFKGGHFHFQDGEPRTIEPLAGDVVMYTADGHNIHSVDEIIGGERLTLTLWFSRDASHDEDAKLVSLLSQRLLHNNVPGPCLPLLASSNMYWFSLDQISHRQLGFDICWARLHVLGFDVYSYQDRSCDSDLSELLAMPLQLARGIELFNVEFVNILHALQVAQFYYWKASTMHTSKVQIDHGKVGVLSQSQMEKINRLKSVLSKDHQQAEMFFSCMISNESRQYMFDWADFASTVAAWEDYSSKLHEEFLRSLPYWRTHQSIFEVQSNGSF
;
A
#
# COMPACT_ATOMS: atom_id res chain seq x y z
N GLY A 1 -7.62 -8.78 -52.69
CA GLY A 1 -6.85 -7.79 -51.92
C GLY A 1 -7.69 -7.39 -50.73
N ALA A 2 -7.42 -7.98 -49.57
CA ALA A 2 -8.13 -7.68 -48.33
C ALA A 2 -7.23 -6.78 -47.48
N GLY A 3 -7.62 -5.51 -47.36
CA GLY A 3 -6.97 -4.57 -46.46
C GLY A 3 -7.46 -4.82 -45.03
N VAL A 4 -6.56 -5.29 -44.18
CA VAL A 4 -6.73 -5.26 -42.73
C VAL A 4 -6.29 -3.86 -42.29
N HIS A 5 -7.26 -2.94 -42.15
CA HIS A 5 -7.04 -1.69 -41.44
C HIS A 5 -6.94 -2.01 -39.94
N THR A 6 -5.75 -1.94 -39.38
CA THR A 6 -5.54 -1.90 -37.93
C THR A 6 -6.21 -0.64 -37.38
N GLN A 7 -7.03 -0.85 -36.34
CA GLN A 7 -7.78 0.17 -35.58
C GLN A 7 -6.89 1.25 -34.91
N GLU A 8 -5.57 1.16 -35.05
CA GLU A 8 -4.58 2.04 -34.42
C GLU A 8 -4.54 3.46 -35.00
N GLN A 9 -5.18 3.73 -36.15
CA GLN A 9 -5.17 5.06 -36.78
C GLN A 9 -6.33 5.99 -36.38
N GLN A 10 -7.32 5.55 -35.58
CA GLN A 10 -8.47 6.41 -35.23
C GLN A 10 -8.32 7.24 -33.94
N HIS A 11 -7.27 7.00 -33.15
CA HIS A 11 -7.00 7.79 -31.95
C HIS A 11 -5.58 8.34 -32.05
N GLY A 12 -5.45 9.63 -32.38
CA GLY A 12 -4.15 10.30 -32.41
C GLY A 12 -3.50 10.31 -31.03
N TRP A 13 -2.72 9.27 -30.71
CA TRP A 13 -1.94 9.12 -29.47
C TRP A 13 -0.54 9.76 -29.57
N LEU A 14 -0.40 10.79 -30.41
CA LEU A 14 0.80 11.60 -30.54
C LEU A 14 0.61 12.81 -29.61
N GLN A 15 1.29 12.78 -28.46
CA GLN A 15 1.20 13.71 -27.31
C GLN A 15 -0.05 13.55 -26.44
N THR A 16 -0.03 12.64 -25.47
CA THR A 16 -1.22 12.35 -24.67
C THR A 16 -0.89 12.18 -23.20
N GLN A 17 -0.67 13.30 -22.52
CA GLN A 17 -1.04 13.40 -21.10
C GLN A 17 -2.56 13.25 -21.05
N ARG A 18 -3.07 12.37 -20.18
CA ARG A 18 -4.50 12.26 -19.91
C ARG A 18 -4.74 12.23 -18.41
N LEU A 19 -5.60 13.14 -17.96
CA LEU A 19 -6.17 13.12 -16.61
C LEU A 19 -7.58 12.56 -16.72
N LEU A 20 -7.84 11.47 -16.01
CA LEU A 20 -9.13 10.81 -15.89
C LEU A 20 -9.63 11.03 -14.46
N HIS A 21 -10.79 11.67 -14.31
CA HIS A 21 -11.34 11.99 -13.01
C HIS A 21 -12.21 10.85 -12.46
N HIS A 22 -12.03 10.50 -11.18
CA HIS A 22 -12.88 9.53 -10.46
C HIS A 22 -13.16 8.21 -11.21
N SER A 23 -12.17 7.70 -11.95
CA SER A 23 -12.40 6.79 -13.09
C SER A 23 -12.07 5.31 -12.85
N PHE A 24 -11.64 4.93 -11.65
CA PHE A 24 -11.05 3.60 -11.45
C PHE A 24 -12.00 2.40 -11.66
N PRO A 25 -13.33 2.48 -11.46
CA PRO A 25 -14.23 1.38 -11.83
C PRO A 25 -14.81 1.48 -13.25
N SER A 26 -15.03 2.69 -13.77
CA SER A 26 -15.94 2.94 -14.91
C SER A 26 -15.26 3.14 -16.26
N HIS A 27 -13.95 3.44 -16.30
CA HIS A 27 -13.25 3.78 -17.54
C HIS A 27 -11.99 2.96 -17.81
N CYS A 28 -11.81 1.80 -17.16
CA CYS A 28 -10.65 0.92 -17.38
C CYS A 28 -10.43 0.57 -18.86
N HIS A 29 -11.50 0.50 -19.66
CA HIS A 29 -11.48 0.24 -21.10
C HIS A 29 -10.93 1.41 -21.96
N GLN A 30 -10.77 2.61 -21.39
CA GLN A 30 -10.21 3.78 -22.08
C GLN A 30 -8.71 3.96 -21.81
N LEU A 31 -8.15 3.19 -20.89
CA LEU A 31 -6.71 3.04 -20.77
C LEU A 31 -6.24 2.28 -22.04
N PRO A 32 -5.09 2.66 -22.63
CA PRO A 32 -4.42 1.79 -23.58
C PRO A 32 -4.35 0.37 -23.01
N THR A 33 -4.31 -0.64 -23.86
CA THR A 33 -3.99 -2.02 -23.50
C THR A 33 -2.50 -2.25 -23.72
N PRO A 34 -1.59 -1.62 -22.95
CA PRO A 34 -0.20 -1.99 -23.03
C PRO A 34 -0.08 -3.37 -22.38
N ARG A 35 0.80 -4.18 -22.93
CA ARG A 35 0.71 -5.62 -22.75
C ARG A 35 1.05 -6.06 -21.32
N HIS A 36 1.81 -5.27 -20.55
CA HIS A 36 2.38 -5.68 -19.26
C HIS A 36 2.49 -4.50 -18.30
N ALA A 37 2.23 -4.69 -16.99
CA ALA A 37 2.24 -3.64 -15.98
C ALA A 37 3.11 -3.98 -14.75
N PHE A 38 3.91 -3.01 -14.27
CA PHE A 38 4.60 -3.07 -12.98
C PHE A 38 4.01 -2.03 -12.03
N CYS A 39 3.84 -2.39 -10.76
CA CYS A 39 3.17 -1.54 -9.78
C CYS A 39 4.08 -1.20 -8.58
N SER A 40 4.06 0.07 -8.16
CA SER A 40 4.56 0.49 -6.84
C SER A 40 3.49 1.31 -6.12
N ASN A 41 3.46 1.21 -4.80
CA ASN A 41 2.57 2.01 -3.94
C ASN A 41 3.42 2.95 -3.06
N PRO A 42 3.98 4.04 -3.61
CA PRO A 42 4.77 4.95 -2.82
C PRO A 42 3.88 5.78 -1.87
N SER A 43 4.22 5.70 -0.60
CA SER A 43 3.76 6.60 0.46
C SER A 43 4.70 7.81 0.50
N TRP A 44 4.22 8.99 0.09
CA TRP A 44 5.02 10.21 0.08
C TRP A 44 4.70 11.04 1.32
N CYS A 45 5.58 11.00 2.30
CA CYS A 45 5.43 11.77 3.52
C CYS A 45 6.04 13.16 3.40
N ARG A 46 5.85 13.98 4.45
CA ARG A 46 6.45 15.31 4.54
C ARG A 46 7.96 15.29 4.27
N GLY A 47 8.44 16.20 3.42
CA GLY A 47 9.83 16.28 2.97
C GLY A 47 10.16 15.43 1.75
N ALA A 48 9.30 14.47 1.38
CA ALA A 48 9.50 13.68 0.16
C ALA A 48 9.25 14.56 -1.09
N SER A 49 10.08 14.39 -2.10
CA SER A 49 9.97 15.03 -3.42
C SER A 49 10.69 14.19 -4.46
N ILE A 50 10.43 14.44 -5.74
CA ILE A 50 11.24 13.89 -6.82
C ILE A 50 11.49 14.95 -7.88
N GLY A 51 12.76 15.16 -8.21
CA GLY A 51 13.16 16.13 -9.22
C GLY A 51 12.74 15.74 -10.64
N TRP A 52 13.00 16.62 -11.59
CA TRP A 52 12.66 16.41 -13.00
C TRP A 52 13.30 15.14 -13.58
N HIS A 53 12.47 14.27 -14.15
CA HIS A 53 12.89 13.04 -14.80
C HIS A 53 11.87 12.53 -15.83
N SER A 54 12.31 11.65 -16.72
CA SER A 54 11.43 10.73 -17.45
C SER A 54 11.46 9.35 -16.79
N ASP A 55 10.40 8.56 -16.98
CA ASP A 55 10.28 7.23 -16.38
C ASP A 55 11.22 6.19 -17.04
N ASP A 56 11.69 6.46 -18.24
CA ASP A 56 12.64 5.65 -19.02
C ASP A 56 14.10 6.10 -18.88
N ASN A 57 14.43 6.96 -17.92
CA ASN A 57 15.71 7.68 -17.85
C ASN A 57 16.97 6.83 -17.60
N ARG A 58 16.86 5.52 -17.35
CA ARG A 58 17.99 4.60 -17.10
C ARG A 58 17.90 3.36 -17.98
N PRO A 59 19.02 2.69 -18.31
CA PRO A 59 19.03 1.53 -19.19
C PRO A 59 18.04 0.42 -18.80
N TYR A 60 17.94 0.08 -17.51
CA TYR A 60 17.02 -0.95 -17.00
C TYR A 60 15.55 -0.49 -16.89
N LEU A 61 15.25 0.75 -17.27
CA LEU A 61 13.91 1.34 -17.29
C LEU A 61 13.41 1.61 -18.71
N LYS A 62 14.26 1.38 -19.74
CA LYS A 62 13.97 1.73 -21.14
C LYS A 62 12.79 1.01 -21.77
N GLN A 63 12.40 -0.13 -21.21
CA GLN A 63 11.23 -0.91 -21.61
C GLN A 63 9.90 -0.21 -21.28
N ARG A 64 9.89 0.80 -20.40
CA ARG A 64 8.67 1.52 -20.03
C ARG A 64 8.21 2.37 -21.21
N ALA A 65 7.03 2.06 -21.72
CA ALA A 65 6.39 2.81 -22.80
C ALA A 65 5.40 3.85 -22.26
N PHE A 66 4.65 3.49 -21.22
CA PHE A 66 3.66 4.35 -20.59
C PHE A 66 3.78 4.28 -19.07
N ALA A 67 3.29 5.31 -18.41
CA ALA A 67 3.11 5.34 -16.98
C ALA A 67 1.70 5.82 -16.64
N ALA A 68 1.15 5.32 -15.54
CA ALA A 68 -0.07 5.83 -14.95
C ALA A 68 0.11 6.02 -13.43
N VAL A 69 -0.36 7.15 -12.91
CA VAL A 69 -0.38 7.46 -11.48
C VAL A 69 -1.83 7.57 -11.06
N CYS A 70 -2.28 6.61 -10.25
CA CYS A 70 -3.59 6.65 -9.61
C CYS A 70 -3.47 7.24 -8.20
N TYR A 71 -4.27 8.25 -7.91
CA TYR A 71 -4.25 8.95 -6.63
C TYR A 71 -5.23 8.31 -5.65
N LEU A 72 -4.74 7.95 -4.47
CA LEU A 72 -5.53 7.24 -3.44
C LEU A 72 -6.10 8.18 -2.39
N ASN A 73 -5.64 9.44 -2.37
CA ASN A 73 -6.13 10.49 -1.50
C ASN A 73 -5.99 11.88 -2.17
N SER A 74 -6.55 12.91 -1.56
CA SER A 74 -6.82 14.20 -2.23
C SER A 74 -5.91 15.32 -1.74
N PHE A 75 -5.41 16.12 -2.69
CA PHE A 75 -4.72 17.37 -2.43
C PHE A 75 -5.61 18.37 -1.68
N GLY A 76 -5.02 19.15 -0.76
CA GLY A 76 -5.71 20.15 0.05
C GLY A 76 -6.55 19.60 1.20
N LYS A 77 -6.97 18.32 1.11
CA LYS A 77 -7.69 17.60 2.17
C LYS A 77 -6.75 16.71 2.99
N ASP A 78 -6.07 15.78 2.32
CA ASP A 78 -5.28 14.72 2.98
C ASP A 78 -3.78 15.05 3.00
N PHE A 79 -3.31 15.86 2.05
CA PHE A 79 -1.93 16.35 1.98
C PHE A 79 -1.83 17.76 1.36
N LYS A 80 -0.67 18.40 1.54
CA LYS A 80 -0.29 19.71 0.99
C LYS A 80 1.09 19.64 0.35
N GLY A 81 1.32 20.45 -0.69
CA GLY A 81 2.43 20.21 -1.63
C GLY A 81 2.18 18.90 -2.39
N GLY A 82 3.23 18.22 -2.82
CA GLY A 82 3.14 16.99 -3.60
C GLY A 82 2.41 17.11 -4.96
N HIS A 83 2.37 18.29 -5.55
CA HIS A 83 1.88 18.53 -6.90
C HIS A 83 2.69 17.74 -7.91
N PHE A 84 1.99 17.17 -8.89
CA PHE A 84 2.64 16.49 -10.00
C PHE A 84 2.76 17.46 -11.17
N HIS A 85 3.99 17.75 -11.58
CA HIS A 85 4.26 18.71 -12.64
C HIS A 85 4.81 18.02 -13.89
N PHE A 86 4.35 18.45 -15.06
CA PHE A 86 5.03 18.21 -16.32
C PHE A 86 5.86 19.44 -16.69
N GLN A 87 7.02 19.21 -17.31
CA GLN A 87 7.87 20.30 -17.78
C GLN A 87 7.19 21.03 -18.95
N ASP A 88 6.57 20.27 -19.85
CA ASP A 88 5.87 20.70 -21.05
C ASP A 88 4.50 19.99 -21.16
N GLY A 89 3.54 20.61 -21.85
CA GLY A 89 2.18 20.07 -22.03
C GLY A 89 1.14 20.70 -21.11
N GLU A 90 -0.13 20.35 -21.33
CA GLU A 90 -1.28 20.84 -20.57
C GLU A 90 -2.16 19.67 -20.10
N PRO A 91 -2.58 19.64 -18.83
CA PRO A 91 -2.24 20.61 -17.78
C PRO A 91 -0.80 20.44 -17.27
N ARG A 92 -0.09 21.56 -17.10
CA ARG A 92 1.30 21.55 -16.60
C ARG A 92 1.43 21.07 -15.16
N THR A 93 0.41 21.30 -14.33
CA THR A 93 0.38 20.92 -12.92
C THR A 93 -0.93 20.19 -12.63
N ILE A 94 -0.83 19.08 -11.92
CA ILE A 94 -1.97 18.30 -11.46
C ILE A 94 -2.13 18.49 -9.96
N GLU A 95 -3.32 18.95 -9.57
CA GLU A 95 -3.84 18.87 -8.21
C GLU A 95 -4.74 17.64 -8.11
N PRO A 96 -4.26 16.52 -7.56
CA PRO A 96 -5.00 15.26 -7.64
C PRO A 96 -6.13 15.15 -6.62
N LEU A 97 -7.23 14.53 -7.05
CA LEU A 97 -8.28 14.03 -6.16
C LEU A 97 -8.21 12.51 -6.04
N ALA A 98 -8.72 11.98 -4.94
CA ALA A 98 -8.84 10.53 -4.76
C ALA A 98 -9.63 9.90 -5.93
N GLY A 99 -9.05 8.89 -6.56
CA GLY A 99 -9.60 8.19 -7.72
C GLY A 99 -9.23 8.79 -9.08
N ASP A 100 -8.51 9.92 -9.10
CA ASP A 100 -7.94 10.46 -10.34
C ASP A 100 -6.80 9.57 -10.85
N VAL A 101 -6.68 9.47 -12.18
CA VAL A 101 -5.58 8.77 -12.84
C VAL A 101 -4.94 9.70 -13.87
N VAL A 102 -3.63 9.89 -13.77
CA VAL A 102 -2.83 10.59 -14.77
C VAL A 102 -2.04 9.56 -15.57
N MET A 103 -2.21 9.53 -16.89
CA MET A 103 -1.48 8.63 -17.78
C MET A 103 -0.69 9.41 -18.83
N TYR A 104 0.54 8.98 -19.10
CA TYR A 104 1.48 9.66 -20.00
C TYR A 104 2.49 8.66 -20.61
N THR A 105 3.19 9.07 -21.67
CA THR A 105 4.30 8.26 -22.22
C THR A 105 5.50 8.37 -21.28
N ALA A 106 6.21 7.27 -21.06
CA ALA A 106 7.31 7.23 -20.08
C ALA A 106 8.61 7.92 -20.54
N ASP A 107 8.65 8.40 -21.79
CA ASP A 107 9.84 8.93 -22.45
C ASP A 107 10.09 10.41 -22.17
N GLY A 108 11.16 10.95 -22.77
CA GLY A 108 11.59 12.34 -22.60
C GLY A 108 10.59 13.42 -23.06
N HIS A 109 9.45 13.04 -23.66
CA HIS A 109 8.38 13.99 -23.99
C HIS A 109 7.53 14.37 -22.78
N ASN A 110 7.52 13.55 -21.72
CA ASN A 110 6.78 13.80 -20.49
C ASN A 110 7.72 13.82 -19.28
N ILE A 111 8.72 14.70 -19.33
CA ILE A 111 9.55 14.98 -18.16
C ILE A 111 8.67 15.57 -17.07
N HIS A 112 8.74 14.99 -15.87
CA HIS A 112 7.87 15.33 -14.77
C HIS A 112 8.61 15.35 -13.42
N SER A 113 7.99 15.97 -12.42
CA SER A 113 8.48 16.05 -11.04
C SER A 113 7.31 16.04 -10.05
N VAL A 114 7.63 15.77 -8.79
CA VAL A 114 6.71 15.98 -7.67
C VAL A 114 7.37 16.93 -6.69
N ASP A 115 6.74 18.06 -6.43
CA ASP A 115 7.25 19.02 -5.44
C ASP A 115 7.20 18.43 -4.02
N GLU A 116 7.83 19.12 -3.07
CA GLU A 116 7.90 18.63 -1.71
C GLU A 116 6.51 18.51 -1.07
N ILE A 117 6.24 17.37 -0.44
CA ILE A 117 5.08 17.22 0.42
C ILE A 117 5.37 18.03 1.69
N ILE A 118 4.59 19.08 1.94
CA ILE A 118 4.84 19.99 3.08
C ILE A 118 3.94 19.68 4.29
N GLY A 119 2.90 18.87 4.10
CA GLY A 119 2.03 18.39 5.17
C GLY A 119 1.14 17.23 4.73
N GLY A 120 0.78 16.36 5.67
CA GLY A 120 0.04 15.13 5.37
C GLY A 120 0.91 14.08 4.67
N GLU A 121 0.25 13.14 4.00
CA GLU A 121 0.89 12.06 3.24
C GLU A 121 0.16 11.89 1.91
N ARG A 122 0.90 11.85 0.81
CA ARG A 122 0.36 11.62 -0.53
C ARG A 122 0.47 10.14 -0.87
N LEU A 123 -0.66 9.51 -1.13
CA LEU A 123 -0.77 8.08 -1.44
C LEU A 123 -1.07 7.91 -2.93
N THR A 124 -0.22 7.16 -3.63
CA THR A 124 -0.39 6.89 -5.06
C THR A 124 -0.07 5.46 -5.40
N LEU A 125 -0.79 4.93 -6.38
CA LEU A 125 -0.46 3.70 -7.08
C LEU A 125 0.18 4.07 -8.42
N THR A 126 1.48 3.83 -8.57
CA THR A 126 2.19 4.08 -9.83
C THR A 126 2.28 2.77 -10.61
N LEU A 127 1.90 2.85 -11.88
CA LEU A 127 1.89 1.75 -12.83
C LEU A 127 2.79 2.12 -14.00
N TRP A 128 3.65 1.20 -14.42
CA TRP A 128 4.43 1.35 -15.66
C TRP A 128 4.10 0.23 -16.60
N PHE A 129 3.98 0.57 -17.88
CA PHE A 129 3.60 -0.40 -18.89
C PHE A 129 4.63 -0.56 -19.98
N SER A 130 4.87 -1.82 -20.37
CA SER A 130 5.81 -2.19 -21.44
C SER A 130 5.07 -2.60 -22.71
N ARG A 131 5.68 -2.33 -23.86
CA ARG A 131 5.31 -2.92 -25.16
C ARG A 131 6.14 -4.16 -25.50
N ASP A 132 7.21 -4.40 -24.75
CA ASP A 132 8.09 -5.55 -24.90
C ASP A 132 7.56 -6.72 -24.07
N ALA A 133 7.20 -7.80 -24.77
CA ALA A 133 6.62 -9.01 -24.19
C ALA A 133 7.59 -9.83 -23.33
N SER A 134 8.90 -9.57 -23.41
CA SER A 134 9.87 -10.20 -22.50
C SER A 134 9.73 -9.71 -21.05
N HIS A 135 9.00 -8.61 -20.82
CA HIS A 135 8.76 -8.02 -19.51
C HIS A 135 7.35 -8.33 -18.99
N ASP A 136 6.75 -9.43 -19.43
CA ASP A 136 5.44 -9.88 -18.99
C ASP A 136 5.45 -10.40 -17.55
N GLU A 137 4.57 -9.84 -16.72
CA GLU A 137 4.37 -10.25 -15.32
C GLU A 137 3.08 -11.07 -15.14
N ASP A 138 2.22 -11.16 -16.16
CA ASP A 138 0.93 -11.85 -16.09
C ASP A 138 1.12 -13.33 -15.78
N ALA A 139 2.14 -13.96 -16.38
CA ALA A 139 2.47 -15.36 -16.11
C ALA A 139 2.74 -15.62 -14.62
N LYS A 140 3.49 -14.70 -13.98
CA LYS A 140 3.83 -14.79 -12.55
C LYS A 140 2.60 -14.56 -11.69
N LEU A 141 1.79 -13.56 -12.02
CA LEU A 141 0.54 -13.25 -11.34
C LEU A 141 -0.47 -14.40 -11.45
N VAL A 142 -0.73 -14.91 -12.65
CA VAL A 142 -1.64 -16.03 -12.89
C VAL A 142 -1.16 -17.29 -12.17
N SER A 143 0.15 -17.58 -12.20
CA SER A 143 0.73 -18.70 -11.46
C SER A 143 0.50 -18.55 -9.95
N LEU A 144 0.81 -17.39 -9.37
CA LEU A 144 0.61 -17.10 -7.95
C LEU A 144 -0.85 -17.24 -7.52
N LEU A 145 -1.77 -16.70 -8.31
CA LEU A 145 -3.21 -16.77 -8.03
C LEU A 145 -3.74 -18.20 -8.15
N SER A 146 -3.27 -18.95 -9.15
CA SER A 146 -3.65 -20.36 -9.34
C SER A 146 -3.15 -21.24 -8.20
N GLN A 147 -1.94 -21.01 -7.69
CA GLN A 147 -1.42 -21.71 -6.51
C GLN A 147 -2.28 -21.43 -5.27
N ARG A 148 -2.69 -20.17 -5.04
CA ARG A 148 -3.58 -19.85 -3.91
C ARG A 148 -4.96 -20.53 -4.05
N LEU A 149 -5.53 -20.56 -5.26
CA LEU A 149 -6.77 -21.29 -5.54
C LEU A 149 -6.67 -22.80 -5.23
N LEU A 150 -5.51 -23.42 -5.51
CA LEU A 150 -5.25 -24.83 -5.21
C LEU A 150 -5.05 -25.09 -3.70
N HIS A 151 -4.52 -24.10 -2.97
CA HIS A 151 -4.27 -24.17 -1.53
C HIS A 151 -5.46 -23.75 -0.65
N ASN A 152 -6.62 -23.38 -1.24
CA ASN A 152 -7.87 -23.01 -0.55
C ASN A 152 -8.49 -24.10 0.36
N ASN A 153 -7.80 -25.20 0.63
CA ASN A 153 -8.19 -26.16 1.67
C ASN A 153 -7.72 -25.76 3.08
N VAL A 154 -7.00 -24.64 3.24
CA VAL A 154 -6.64 -24.09 4.56
C VAL A 154 -7.30 -22.72 4.74
N PRO A 155 -8.28 -22.57 5.63
CA PRO A 155 -8.90 -21.28 5.92
C PRO A 155 -7.86 -20.40 6.65
N GLY A 156 -7.22 -19.51 5.91
CA GLY A 156 -6.31 -18.51 6.45
C GLY A 156 -6.64 -17.15 5.84
N PRO A 157 -6.44 -16.04 6.58
CA PRO A 157 -6.68 -14.71 6.06
C PRO A 157 -5.82 -14.50 4.80
N CYS A 158 -6.39 -13.88 3.76
CA CYS A 158 -5.69 -13.55 2.52
C CYS A 158 -4.69 -12.41 2.78
N LEU A 159 -3.66 -12.70 3.55
CA LEU A 159 -2.64 -11.73 3.90
C LEU A 159 -1.64 -11.59 2.74
N PRO A 160 -1.22 -10.35 2.42
CA PRO A 160 -0.10 -10.15 1.54
C PRO A 160 1.16 -10.72 2.20
N LEU A 161 2.05 -11.28 1.38
CA LEU A 161 3.39 -11.63 1.83
C LEU A 161 4.10 -10.33 2.25
N LEU A 162 4.84 -10.37 3.36
CA LEU A 162 5.67 -9.25 3.76
C LEU A 162 6.69 -8.97 2.65
N ALA A 163 6.85 -7.69 2.32
CA ALA A 163 7.97 -7.26 1.50
C ALA A 163 9.30 -7.49 2.25
N SER A 164 10.42 -7.36 1.54
CA SER A 164 11.72 -7.34 2.21
C SER A 164 11.76 -6.22 3.25
N SER A 165 12.38 -6.47 4.39
CA SER A 165 12.36 -5.58 5.55
C SER A 165 13.00 -4.22 5.33
N ASN A 166 13.91 -4.11 4.37
CA ASN A 166 14.47 -2.84 3.93
C ASN A 166 13.40 -1.87 3.38
N MET A 167 12.23 -2.38 2.96
CA MET A 167 11.10 -1.58 2.50
C MET A 167 10.29 -0.97 3.64
N TYR A 168 10.40 -1.52 4.86
CA TYR A 168 9.65 -1.06 6.03
C TYR A 168 10.48 -0.17 6.96
N TRP A 169 11.80 -0.08 6.76
CA TRP A 169 12.65 0.80 7.57
C TRP A 169 12.77 2.20 6.95
N PHE A 170 12.33 3.22 7.69
CA PHE A 170 12.51 4.63 7.33
C PHE A 170 13.73 5.23 8.05
N SER A 171 14.52 6.02 7.32
CA SER A 171 15.65 6.79 7.86
C SER A 171 15.80 8.12 7.12
N LEU A 172 16.07 9.19 7.87
CA LEU A 172 16.19 10.55 7.33
C LEU A 172 17.54 10.80 6.63
N ASP A 173 18.61 10.15 7.12
CA ASP A 173 19.96 10.27 6.57
C ASP A 173 20.34 8.98 5.82
N GLN A 174 20.41 9.05 4.48
CA GLN A 174 20.86 7.92 3.66
C GLN A 174 22.35 7.56 3.85
N ILE A 175 23.10 8.30 4.68
CA ILE A 175 24.56 8.21 4.80
C ILE A 175 24.99 7.26 5.95
N SER A 176 24.12 6.97 6.93
CA SER A 176 24.44 6.04 8.02
C SER A 176 23.35 4.98 8.18
N HIS A 177 23.58 3.82 7.55
CA HIS A 177 22.76 2.63 7.73
C HIS A 177 22.50 2.38 9.24
N ARG A 178 21.23 2.56 9.65
CA ARG A 178 20.62 2.16 10.94
C ARG A 178 20.87 3.03 12.19
N GLN A 179 21.50 4.19 12.13
CA GLN A 179 21.70 4.99 13.36
C GLN A 179 20.46 5.78 13.80
N LEU A 180 19.66 6.29 12.86
CA LEU A 180 18.45 7.08 13.12
C LEU A 180 17.35 6.63 12.17
N GLY A 181 16.24 6.13 12.71
CA GLY A 181 15.14 5.60 11.92
C GLY A 181 14.13 4.80 12.73
N PHE A 182 13.08 4.35 12.05
CA PHE A 182 12.02 3.53 12.63
C PHE A 182 11.40 2.58 11.61
N ASP A 183 10.78 1.51 12.10
CA ASP A 183 9.90 0.67 11.31
C ASP A 183 8.57 1.39 11.04
N ILE A 184 8.16 1.46 9.78
CA ILE A 184 6.97 2.18 9.32
C ILE A 184 5.68 1.55 9.86
N CYS A 185 5.60 0.23 9.95
CA CYS A 185 4.41 -0.45 10.43
C CYS A 185 4.22 -0.18 11.93
N TRP A 186 5.31 -0.30 12.69
CA TRP A 186 5.33 0.05 14.10
C TRP A 186 4.98 1.52 14.33
N ALA A 187 5.60 2.44 13.58
CA ALA A 187 5.39 3.88 13.74
C ALA A 187 3.91 4.26 13.51
N ARG A 188 3.26 3.66 12.51
CA ARG A 188 1.84 3.88 12.25
C ARG A 188 0.95 3.32 13.37
N LEU A 189 1.26 2.14 13.91
CA LEU A 189 0.56 1.61 15.08
C LEU A 189 0.75 2.49 16.32
N HIS A 190 1.98 2.93 16.57
CA HIS A 190 2.34 3.81 17.70
C HIS A 190 1.57 5.13 17.65
N VAL A 191 1.47 5.76 16.48
CA VAL A 191 0.70 7.02 16.29
C VAL A 191 -0.80 6.81 16.53
N LEU A 192 -1.33 5.62 16.24
CA LEU A 192 -2.71 5.25 16.59
C LEU A 192 -2.87 4.91 18.08
N GLY A 193 -1.78 4.89 18.85
CA GLY A 193 -1.75 4.61 20.29
C GLY A 193 -1.58 3.13 20.63
N PHE A 194 -1.19 2.29 19.68
CA PHE A 194 -0.93 0.87 19.92
C PHE A 194 0.55 0.58 20.13
N ASP A 195 0.78 -0.34 21.05
CA ASP A 195 2.04 -0.98 21.30
C ASP A 195 2.03 -2.42 20.77
N VAL A 196 3.21 -2.91 20.40
CA VAL A 196 3.39 -4.26 19.88
C VAL A 196 4.01 -5.14 20.96
N TYR A 197 3.38 -6.27 21.24
CA TYR A 197 3.89 -7.30 22.13
C TYR A 197 4.22 -8.58 21.34
N SER A 198 5.43 -9.11 21.54
CA SER A 198 5.82 -10.41 21.00
C SER A 198 6.25 -11.35 22.14
N TYR A 199 5.89 -12.62 22.02
CA TYR A 199 6.24 -13.65 23.01
C TYR A 199 7.73 -13.97 23.02
N GLN A 200 8.40 -13.86 21.87
CA GLN A 200 9.81 -14.24 21.73
C GLN A 200 10.74 -13.23 22.38
N ASP A 201 11.61 -13.74 23.25
CA ASP A 201 12.68 -12.98 23.91
C ASP A 201 13.97 -13.22 23.14
N ARG A 202 14.03 -12.72 21.90
CA ARG A 202 15.28 -12.77 21.14
C ARG A 202 16.15 -11.57 21.50
N SER A 203 17.46 -11.80 21.61
CA SER A 203 18.44 -10.77 21.93
C SER A 203 18.40 -9.63 20.90
N CYS A 204 18.89 -8.46 21.31
CA CYS A 204 18.97 -7.21 20.52
C CYS A 204 19.68 -7.35 19.15
N ASP A 205 20.31 -8.51 18.87
CA ASP A 205 21.04 -8.83 17.63
C ASP A 205 20.22 -9.64 16.60
N SER A 206 18.98 -10.01 16.89
CA SER A 206 18.15 -10.75 15.93
C SER A 206 17.61 -9.84 14.83
N ASP A 207 17.45 -10.36 13.61
CA ASP A 207 16.92 -9.60 12.49
C ASP A 207 15.48 -9.14 12.82
N LEU A 208 15.30 -7.83 13.01
CA LEU A 208 14.02 -7.16 13.28
C LEU A 208 12.90 -7.64 12.35
N SER A 209 13.27 -7.92 11.11
CA SER A 209 12.44 -8.47 10.05
C SER A 209 11.75 -9.77 10.44
N GLU A 210 12.48 -10.67 11.10
CA GLU A 210 11.95 -11.96 11.54
C GLU A 210 10.97 -11.75 12.69
N LEU A 211 11.29 -10.88 13.65
CA LEU A 211 10.43 -10.61 14.81
C LEU A 211 9.07 -10.06 14.41
N LEU A 212 9.04 -9.13 13.45
CA LEU A 212 7.81 -8.50 12.97
C LEU A 212 7.00 -9.39 12.02
N ALA A 213 7.63 -10.40 11.43
CA ALA A 213 6.99 -11.43 10.62
C ALA A 213 6.35 -12.54 11.46
N MET A 214 6.70 -12.65 12.75
CA MET A 214 6.14 -13.63 13.66
C MET A 214 4.79 -13.16 14.23
N PRO A 215 3.98 -14.11 14.73
CA PRO A 215 2.77 -13.79 15.46
C PRO A 215 3.01 -12.85 16.66
N LEU A 216 2.10 -11.89 16.84
CA LEU A 216 2.21 -10.84 17.84
C LEU A 216 0.85 -10.37 18.35
N GLN A 217 0.84 -9.59 19.43
CA GLN A 217 -0.36 -9.00 20.01
C GLN A 217 -0.23 -7.48 20.08
N LEU A 218 -1.37 -6.80 20.22
CA LEU A 218 -1.43 -5.37 20.42
C LEU A 218 -1.70 -5.04 21.88
N ALA A 219 -1.13 -3.95 22.37
CA ALA A 219 -1.43 -3.38 23.66
C ALA A 219 -1.77 -1.89 23.52
N ARG A 220 -2.47 -1.33 24.50
CA ARG A 220 -2.78 0.10 24.58
C ARG A 220 -2.71 0.52 26.06
N GLY A 221 -1.75 1.37 26.40
CA GLY A 221 -1.52 1.75 27.80
C GLY A 221 -1.14 0.53 28.65
N ILE A 222 -2.00 0.18 29.62
CA ILE A 222 -1.78 -0.99 30.51
C ILE A 222 -2.56 -2.24 30.06
N GLU A 223 -3.33 -2.13 28.98
CA GLU A 223 -4.22 -3.19 28.52
C GLU A 223 -3.56 -3.97 27.38
N LEU A 224 -3.62 -5.30 27.46
CA LEU A 224 -3.16 -6.22 26.44
C LEU A 224 -4.36 -6.84 25.73
N PHE A 225 -4.35 -6.83 24.41
CA PHE A 225 -5.35 -7.49 23.61
C PHE A 225 -4.96 -8.94 23.36
N ASN A 226 -5.70 -9.88 23.95
CA ASN A 226 -5.45 -11.32 23.91
C ASN A 226 -5.88 -11.96 22.58
N VAL A 227 -5.68 -11.25 21.47
CA VAL A 227 -5.85 -11.76 20.10
C VAL A 227 -4.50 -11.69 19.42
N GLU A 228 -4.10 -12.83 18.86
CA GLU A 228 -2.85 -12.95 18.14
C GLU A 228 -3.05 -12.59 16.66
N PHE A 229 -2.23 -11.69 16.17
CA PHE A 229 -2.15 -11.32 14.77
C PHE A 229 -1.01 -12.10 14.13
N VAL A 230 -1.23 -12.59 12.91
CA VAL A 230 -0.23 -13.32 12.10
C VAL A 230 1.13 -12.62 12.05
N ASN A 231 1.16 -11.29 11.89
CA ASN A 231 2.36 -10.46 11.89
C ASN A 231 1.99 -8.97 12.07
N ILE A 232 2.99 -8.08 12.07
CA ILE A 232 2.76 -6.64 12.27
C ILE A 232 1.89 -6.00 11.18
N LEU A 233 1.98 -6.49 9.95
CA LEU A 233 1.22 -5.95 8.83
C LEU A 233 -0.27 -6.28 8.98
N HIS A 234 -0.60 -7.51 9.39
CA HIS A 234 -1.97 -7.89 9.72
C HIS A 234 -2.53 -6.99 10.83
N ALA A 235 -1.77 -6.79 11.91
CA ALA A 235 -2.17 -5.92 13.01
C ALA A 235 -2.42 -4.47 12.56
N LEU A 236 -1.53 -3.93 11.73
CA LEU A 236 -1.68 -2.58 11.16
C LEU A 236 -2.91 -2.48 10.26
N GLN A 237 -3.15 -3.47 9.39
CA GLN A 237 -4.31 -3.48 8.49
C GLN A 237 -5.63 -3.47 9.26
N VAL A 238 -5.75 -4.27 10.32
CA VAL A 238 -6.92 -4.29 11.18
C VAL A 238 -7.08 -2.95 11.92
N ALA A 239 -5.98 -2.38 12.45
CA ALA A 239 -6.02 -1.09 13.12
C ALA A 239 -6.46 0.05 12.19
N GLN A 240 -5.94 0.08 10.96
CA GLN A 240 -6.35 1.06 9.96
C GLN A 240 -7.82 0.88 9.55
N PHE A 241 -8.26 -0.38 9.39
CA PHE A 241 -9.65 -0.69 9.06
C PHE A 241 -10.61 -0.27 10.18
N TYR A 242 -10.23 -0.43 11.46
CA TYR A 242 -10.98 0.08 12.61
C TYR A 242 -11.26 1.58 12.47
N TYR A 243 -10.21 2.39 12.30
CA TYR A 243 -10.38 3.84 12.20
C TYR A 243 -11.08 4.26 10.91
N TRP A 244 -10.92 3.50 9.81
CA TRP A 244 -11.64 3.76 8.57
C TRP A 244 -13.14 3.50 8.70
N LYS A 245 -13.53 2.42 9.40
CA LYS A 245 -14.94 2.02 9.56
C LYS A 245 -15.60 2.56 10.82
N ALA A 246 -14.86 3.20 11.72
CA ALA A 246 -15.34 3.73 13.00
C ALA A 246 -16.62 4.57 12.86
N SER A 247 -16.74 5.37 11.80
CA SER A 247 -17.93 6.21 11.56
C SER A 247 -19.17 5.44 11.09
N THR A 248 -19.00 4.22 10.58
CA THR A 248 -20.06 3.38 10.01
C THR A 248 -20.43 2.19 10.88
N MET A 249 -19.60 1.86 11.87
CA MET A 249 -19.89 0.82 12.84
C MET A 249 -20.80 1.41 13.91
N HIS A 250 -22.12 1.19 13.74
CA HIS A 250 -23.06 1.44 14.82
C HIS A 250 -22.67 0.57 16.02
N THR A 251 -22.46 1.20 17.17
CA THR A 251 -22.21 0.60 18.49
C THR A 251 -23.39 -0.27 18.89
N SER A 252 -23.51 -1.43 18.28
CA SER A 252 -24.25 -2.54 18.84
C SER A 252 -23.54 -2.84 20.16
N LYS A 253 -24.24 -2.71 21.29
CA LYS A 253 -23.72 -3.05 22.62
C LYS A 253 -23.42 -4.55 22.67
N VAL A 254 -22.37 -4.98 21.98
CA VAL A 254 -21.82 -6.32 22.10
C VAL A 254 -21.08 -6.29 23.43
N GLN A 255 -21.59 -7.04 24.41
CA GLN A 255 -20.85 -7.27 25.64
C GLN A 255 -19.49 -7.85 25.27
N ILE A 256 -18.43 -7.24 25.80
CA ILE A 256 -17.07 -7.76 25.69
C ILE A 256 -17.11 -9.22 26.13
N ASP A 257 -16.59 -10.11 25.30
CA ASP A 257 -16.13 -11.39 25.80
C ASP A 257 -14.93 -11.08 26.71
N HIS A 258 -15.17 -10.99 28.02
CA HIS A 258 -14.25 -10.48 29.04
C HIS A 258 -12.88 -11.18 29.06
N GLY A 259 -12.71 -12.27 28.30
CA GLY A 259 -11.42 -12.95 28.10
C GLY A 259 -10.46 -12.29 27.10
N LYS A 260 -10.93 -11.37 26.24
CA LYS A 260 -10.09 -10.81 25.15
C LYS A 260 -9.17 -9.65 25.55
N VAL A 261 -9.37 -9.04 26.72
CA VAL A 261 -8.51 -7.94 27.20
C VAL A 261 -7.97 -8.30 28.58
N GLY A 262 -6.64 -8.30 28.70
CA GLY A 262 -5.92 -8.52 29.95
C GLY A 262 -5.19 -7.26 30.43
N VAL A 263 -4.70 -7.28 31.66
CA VAL A 263 -3.77 -6.26 32.18
C VAL A 263 -2.34 -6.73 31.95
N LEU A 264 -1.48 -5.86 31.45
CA LEU A 264 -0.07 -6.14 31.24
C LEU A 264 0.63 -6.43 32.58
N SER A 265 1.34 -7.55 32.64
CA SER A 265 2.33 -7.80 33.69
C SER A 265 3.58 -6.92 33.50
N GLN A 266 4.35 -6.73 34.57
CA GLN A 266 5.60 -5.98 34.52
C GLN A 266 6.59 -6.56 33.49
N SER A 267 6.70 -7.89 33.39
CA SER A 267 7.55 -8.56 32.41
C SER A 267 7.11 -8.27 30.96
N GLN A 268 5.80 -8.22 30.69
CA GLN A 268 5.28 -7.87 29.36
C GLN A 268 5.56 -6.41 29.01
N MET A 269 5.40 -5.50 29.97
CA MET A 269 5.73 -4.09 29.79
C MET A 269 7.22 -3.89 29.45
N GLU A 270 8.10 -4.61 30.13
CA GLU A 270 9.54 -4.60 29.83
C GLU A 270 9.85 -5.11 28.42
N LYS A 271 9.18 -6.18 27.97
CA LYS A 271 9.32 -6.70 26.60
C LYS A 271 8.87 -5.69 25.55
N ILE A 272 7.72 -5.04 25.76
CA ILE A 272 7.21 -3.98 24.88
C ILE A 272 8.24 -2.84 24.78
N ASN A 273 8.75 -2.36 25.92
CA ASN A 273 9.71 -1.26 25.95
C ASN A 273 11.04 -1.62 25.28
N ARG A 274 11.52 -2.87 25.45
CA ARG A 274 12.69 -3.36 24.71
C ARG A 274 12.42 -3.34 23.21
N LEU A 275 11.31 -3.91 22.76
CA LEU A 275 10.96 -3.95 21.34
C LEU A 275 10.87 -2.54 20.73
N LYS A 276 10.19 -1.61 21.41
CA LYS A 276 10.12 -0.19 21.01
C LYS A 276 11.51 0.42 20.79
N SER A 277 12.46 0.16 21.69
CA SER A 277 13.82 0.69 21.58
C SER A 277 14.62 0.15 20.37
N VAL A 278 14.20 -0.99 19.82
CA VAL A 278 14.79 -1.57 18.60
C VAL A 278 14.08 -1.05 17.35
N LEU A 279 12.75 -0.93 17.40
CA LEU A 279 11.90 -0.48 16.29
C LEU A 279 11.93 1.04 16.06
N SER A 280 12.37 1.81 17.05
CA SER A 280 12.58 3.24 16.92
C SER A 280 13.78 3.69 17.74
N LYS A 281 14.70 4.39 17.07
CA LYS A 281 15.81 5.09 17.73
C LYS A 281 15.45 6.54 18.10
N ASP A 282 14.30 7.02 17.65
CA ASP A 282 13.73 8.32 18.01
C ASP A 282 12.19 8.30 17.90
N HIS A 283 11.52 8.28 19.05
CA HIS A 283 10.05 8.17 19.11
C HIS A 283 9.37 9.47 18.65
N GLN A 284 10.00 10.62 18.88
CA GLN A 284 9.43 11.92 18.50
C GLN A 284 9.45 12.12 16.98
N GLN A 285 10.42 11.50 16.28
CA GLN A 285 10.45 11.52 14.82
C GLN A 285 9.23 10.84 14.19
N ALA A 286 8.84 9.64 14.67
CA ALA A 286 7.67 8.93 14.15
C ALA A 286 6.37 9.74 14.36
N GLU A 287 6.20 10.31 15.55
CA GLU A 287 5.05 11.17 15.85
C GLU A 287 5.06 12.44 15.00
N MET A 288 6.19 13.13 14.87
CA MET A 288 6.29 14.31 14.01
C MET A 288 5.94 13.97 12.55
N PHE A 289 6.40 12.83 12.06
CA PHE A 289 6.24 12.41 10.67
C PHE A 289 4.81 11.97 10.33
N PHE A 290 4.15 11.24 11.24
CA PHE A 290 2.79 10.73 11.03
C PHE A 290 1.70 11.49 11.81
N SER A 291 2.01 12.53 12.58
CA SER A 291 1.03 13.31 13.38
C SER A 291 -0.14 13.87 12.57
N CYS A 292 0.04 14.08 11.26
CA CYS A 292 -1.02 14.52 10.35
C CYS A 292 -2.01 13.41 9.93
N MET A 293 -1.70 12.12 10.18
CA MET A 293 -2.54 10.97 9.80
C MET A 293 -3.89 10.94 10.51
N ILE A 294 -3.95 11.44 11.74
CA ILE A 294 -5.20 11.43 12.50
C ILE A 294 -6.01 12.67 12.10
N SER A 295 -6.82 12.51 11.06
CA SER A 295 -7.83 13.49 10.67
C SER A 295 -8.63 13.94 11.91
N ASN A 296 -9.08 15.19 11.95
CA ASN A 296 -9.88 15.67 13.06
C ASN A 296 -11.17 14.84 13.28
N GLU A 297 -11.67 14.18 12.23
CA GLU A 297 -12.84 13.28 12.30
C GLU A 297 -12.51 11.96 12.99
N SER A 298 -11.35 11.34 12.72
CA SER A 298 -10.91 10.11 13.40
C SER A 298 -10.46 10.35 14.85
N ARG A 299 -10.06 11.58 15.21
CA ARG A 299 -9.83 11.98 16.62
C ARG A 299 -11.11 12.04 17.47
N GLN A 300 -12.29 12.16 16.84
CA GLN A 300 -13.57 12.25 17.57
C GLN A 300 -14.06 10.88 18.05
N TYR A 301 -13.63 9.78 17.42
CA TYR A 301 -13.99 8.44 17.85
C TYR A 301 -13.09 7.98 19.00
N MET A 302 -13.67 7.86 20.18
CA MET A 302 -13.00 7.24 21.33
C MET A 302 -12.76 5.76 21.02
N PHE A 303 -11.53 5.31 21.26
CA PHE A 303 -11.16 3.91 21.06
C PHE A 303 -11.89 3.01 22.07
N ASP A 304 -12.37 1.85 21.61
CA ASP A 304 -13.00 0.82 22.44
C ASP A 304 -12.53 -0.60 22.02
N TRP A 305 -12.17 -1.43 22.99
CA TRP A 305 -11.66 -2.78 22.72
C TRP A 305 -12.74 -3.76 22.25
N ALA A 306 -14.01 -3.58 22.62
CA ALA A 306 -15.11 -4.43 22.15
C ALA A 306 -15.35 -4.20 20.66
N ASP A 307 -15.37 -2.94 20.25
CA ASP A 307 -15.51 -2.53 18.86
C ASP A 307 -14.28 -2.99 18.05
N PHE A 308 -13.08 -2.83 18.61
CA PHE A 308 -11.85 -3.31 17.98
C PHE A 308 -11.84 -4.85 17.80
N ALA A 309 -12.30 -5.60 18.80
CA ALA A 309 -12.39 -7.05 18.71
C ALA A 309 -13.39 -7.52 17.65
N SER A 310 -14.52 -6.82 17.51
CA SER A 310 -15.49 -7.07 16.44
C SER A 310 -14.91 -6.73 15.06
N THR A 311 -14.01 -5.74 15.03
CA THR A 311 -13.35 -5.29 13.81
C THR A 311 -12.38 -6.32 13.24
N VAL A 312 -11.72 -7.13 14.08
CA VAL A 312 -10.84 -8.22 13.60
C VAL A 312 -11.61 -9.14 12.64
N ALA A 313 -12.76 -9.67 13.08
CA ALA A 313 -13.60 -10.54 12.24
C ALA A 313 -14.19 -9.79 11.03
N ALA A 314 -14.61 -8.53 11.22
CA ALA A 314 -15.14 -7.73 10.12
C ALA A 314 -14.10 -7.44 9.03
N TRP A 315 -12.83 -7.28 9.41
CA TRP A 315 -11.71 -7.12 8.48
C TRP A 315 -11.45 -8.41 7.71
N GLU A 316 -11.47 -9.57 8.37
CA GLU A 316 -11.30 -10.88 7.72
C GLU A 316 -12.42 -11.15 6.72
N ASP A 317 -13.67 -10.87 7.08
CA ASP A 317 -14.83 -10.98 6.19
C ASP A 317 -14.71 -10.02 4.99
N TYR A 318 -14.28 -8.79 5.23
CA TYR A 318 -14.10 -7.78 4.19
C TYR A 318 -12.99 -8.18 3.20
N SER A 319 -11.84 -8.61 3.72
CA SER A 319 -10.69 -9.07 2.92
C SER A 319 -11.05 -10.30 2.09
N SER A 320 -11.75 -11.27 2.70
CA SER A 320 -12.25 -12.46 2.01
C SER A 320 -13.20 -12.12 0.87
N LYS A 321 -14.15 -11.18 1.08
CA LYS A 321 -15.07 -10.73 0.03
C LYS A 321 -14.35 -10.08 -1.15
N LEU A 322 -13.38 -9.21 -0.88
CA LEU A 322 -12.56 -8.59 -1.94
C LEU A 322 -11.75 -9.63 -2.70
N HIS A 323 -11.22 -10.64 -2.00
CA HIS A 323 -10.50 -11.74 -2.65
C HIS A 323 -11.42 -12.53 -3.58
N GLU A 324 -12.63 -12.86 -3.14
CA GLU A 324 -13.64 -13.54 -3.96
C GLU A 324 -14.05 -12.70 -5.19
N GLU A 325 -14.28 -11.40 -5.03
CA GLU A 325 -14.56 -10.48 -6.14
C GLU A 325 -13.42 -10.41 -7.15
N PHE A 326 -12.18 -10.36 -6.65
CA PHE A 326 -10.98 -10.40 -7.47
C PHE A 326 -10.90 -11.72 -8.27
N LEU A 327 -11.09 -12.87 -7.62
CA LEU A 327 -11.06 -14.19 -8.27
C LEU A 327 -12.17 -14.33 -9.31
N ARG A 328 -13.39 -13.85 -9.02
CA ARG A 328 -14.52 -13.84 -9.96
C ARG A 328 -14.28 -12.94 -11.17
N SER A 329 -13.38 -11.96 -11.06
CA SER A 329 -13.03 -11.06 -12.16
C SER A 329 -11.99 -11.66 -13.11
N LEU A 330 -11.22 -12.67 -12.68
CA LEU A 330 -10.16 -13.29 -13.51
C LEU A 330 -10.66 -13.84 -14.85
N PRO A 331 -11.79 -14.58 -14.94
CA PRO A 331 -12.30 -15.05 -16.23
C PRO A 331 -12.69 -13.91 -17.17
N TYR A 332 -13.25 -12.83 -16.61
CA TYR A 332 -13.60 -11.64 -17.37
C TYR A 332 -12.35 -10.97 -17.94
N TRP A 333 -11.30 -10.79 -17.13
CA TRP A 333 -10.02 -10.22 -17.59
C TRP A 333 -9.35 -11.08 -18.66
N ARG A 334 -9.41 -12.41 -18.56
CA ARG A 334 -8.89 -13.32 -19.61
C ARG A 334 -9.69 -13.16 -20.91
N THR A 335 -11.01 -13.14 -20.81
CA THR A 335 -11.90 -13.02 -21.99
C THR A 335 -11.67 -11.70 -22.73
N HIS A 336 -11.40 -10.62 -21.99
CA HIS A 336 -11.15 -9.29 -22.54
C HIS A 336 -9.67 -8.98 -22.77
N GLN A 337 -8.79 -9.98 -22.72
CA GLN A 337 -7.35 -9.82 -22.98
C GLN A 337 -6.71 -8.72 -22.11
N SER A 338 -7.20 -8.59 -20.87
CA SER A 338 -6.63 -7.71 -19.84
C SER A 338 -5.60 -8.43 -18.97
N ILE A 339 -5.60 -9.76 -19.01
CA ILE A 339 -4.54 -10.63 -18.47
C ILE A 339 -4.29 -11.76 -19.48
N PHE A 340 -3.03 -12.05 -19.75
CA PHE A 340 -2.61 -13.03 -20.75
C PHE A 340 -2.08 -14.31 -20.11
N GLU A 341 -2.51 -15.47 -20.61
CA GLU A 341 -1.86 -16.74 -20.28
C GLU A 341 -0.59 -16.88 -21.14
N VAL A 342 0.57 -16.65 -20.53
CA VAL A 342 1.84 -16.94 -21.19
C VAL A 342 2.16 -18.42 -20.99
N GLN A 343 2.32 -19.15 -22.09
CA GLN A 343 2.89 -20.49 -22.01
C GLN A 343 4.32 -20.36 -21.46
N SER A 344 4.57 -20.91 -20.27
CA SER A 344 5.93 -21.06 -19.79
C SER A 344 6.64 -22.02 -20.74
N ASN A 345 7.40 -21.50 -21.70
CA ASN A 345 8.35 -22.31 -22.43
C ASN A 345 9.36 -22.80 -21.40
N GLY A 346 9.21 -24.06 -20.98
CA GLY A 346 10.04 -24.68 -19.98
C GLY A 346 11.50 -24.66 -20.42
N SER A 347 12.30 -23.85 -19.75
CA SER A 347 13.75 -23.98 -19.70
C SER A 347 14.21 -23.28 -18.43
N PHE A 348 14.27 -24.05 -17.35
CA PHE A 348 15.11 -23.75 -16.19
C PHE A 348 16.56 -24.07 -16.51
#